data_AF-A0A7K0Q2S5-F1
#
_entry.id   AF-A0A7K0Q2S5-F1
#
_cell.length_a   1.000
_cell.length_b   1.000
_cell.length_c   1.000
_cell.angle_alpha   90.00
_cell.angle_beta   90.00
_cell.angle_gamma   90.00
#
_symmetry.space_group_name_H-M   'P 1'
#
loop_
_entity.id
_entity.type
_entity.pdbx_description
1 polymer ?
#
loop_
_entity_poly.entity_id
_entity_poly.type
_entity_poly.pdbx_seq_one_letter_code
_entity_poly.pdbx_strand_id
1 'polypeptide(L)'
;SQWGLVANDLAIQVHGGYGYTRDFPVEQFYRDNRLNPIHEGTVGIQGLDLLGRKVVAGGGEGLRVLAETITATTARAAGTEWAGFAAEVDAAVARVGEVTAALWASGDPDVTLANATVYLEAVGHVVVAWLWLEQVLAAGDATGDFYAGKRAAARYFQRYELPRTGPQLDLLASLDRTTLEAQPGWF
;
A
#
# COMPACT_ATOMS: atom_id res chain seq x y z
N SER A 1 0.57 -8.55 -5.14
CA SER A 1 0.47 -10.00 -4.85
C SER A 1 0.84 -10.36 -3.41
N GLN A 2 1.77 -9.68 -2.74
CA GLN A 2 2.21 -10.04 -1.38
C GLN A 2 1.10 -10.13 -0.31
N TRP A 3 0.14 -9.20 -0.34
CA TRP A 3 -0.91 -9.12 0.70
C TRP A 3 -1.91 -10.27 0.67
N GLY A 4 -2.07 -10.95 -0.47
CA GLY A 4 -2.87 -12.18 -0.53
C GLY A 4 -2.25 -13.32 0.28
N LEU A 5 -0.91 -13.40 0.30
CA LEU A 5 -0.20 -14.38 1.13
C LEU A 5 -0.35 -14.07 2.62
N VAL A 6 -0.24 -12.79 3.00
CA VAL A 6 -0.46 -12.32 4.39
C VAL A 6 -1.88 -12.63 4.86
N ALA A 7 -2.89 -12.46 4.01
CA ALA A 7 -4.25 -12.83 4.36
C ALA A 7 -4.41 -14.33 4.65
N ASN A 8 -3.74 -15.20 3.89
CA ASN A 8 -3.76 -16.64 4.14
C ASN A 8 -2.98 -17.04 5.39
N ASP A 9 -1.88 -16.35 5.69
CA ASP A 9 -1.13 -16.51 6.94
C ASP A 9 -2.02 -16.24 8.16
N LEU A 10 -2.73 -15.11 8.14
CA LEU A 10 -3.71 -14.77 9.17
C LEU A 10 -4.87 -15.77 9.24
N ALA A 11 -5.34 -16.28 8.10
CA ALA A 11 -6.38 -17.31 8.07
C ALA A 11 -5.92 -18.61 8.75
N ILE A 12 -4.68 -19.06 8.50
CA ILE A 12 -4.08 -20.18 9.22
C ILE A 12 -4.05 -19.89 10.72
N GLN A 13 -3.64 -18.69 11.13
CA GLN A 13 -3.56 -18.29 12.53
C GLN A 13 -4.93 -18.33 13.24
N VAL A 14 -6.01 -17.93 12.55
CA VAL A 14 -7.39 -18.01 13.07
C VAL A 14 -7.79 -19.46 13.39
N HIS A 15 -7.33 -20.42 12.58
CA HIS A 15 -7.59 -21.85 12.81
C HIS A 15 -6.60 -22.51 13.80
N GLY A 16 -5.56 -21.80 14.24
CA GLY A 16 -4.51 -22.34 15.11
C GLY A 16 -3.81 -23.55 14.47
N GLY A 17 -3.48 -24.57 15.27
CA GLY A 17 -2.80 -25.78 14.78
C GLY A 17 -3.56 -26.52 13.67
N TYR A 18 -4.89 -26.46 13.67
CA TYR A 18 -5.73 -27.04 12.61
C TYR A 18 -5.59 -26.30 11.28
N GLY A 19 -5.23 -25.01 11.30
CA GLY A 19 -4.93 -24.26 10.08
C GLY A 19 -3.70 -24.79 9.34
N TYR A 20 -2.84 -25.55 10.03
CA TYR A 20 -1.65 -26.16 9.45
C TYR A 20 -1.87 -27.62 8.99
N THR A 21 -3.05 -28.19 9.25
CA THR A 21 -3.41 -29.52 8.72
C THR A 21 -4.11 -29.39 7.38
N ARG A 22 -4.20 -30.50 6.64
CA ARG A 22 -4.91 -30.56 5.35
C ARG A 22 -6.43 -30.71 5.50
N ASP A 23 -6.94 -30.70 6.73
CA ASP A 23 -8.37 -30.79 7.02
C ASP A 23 -9.09 -29.48 6.66
N PHE A 24 -8.35 -28.37 6.62
CA PHE A 24 -8.83 -27.05 6.20
C PHE A 24 -8.02 -26.56 4.99
N PRO A 25 -8.63 -25.85 4.02
CA PRO A 25 -7.96 -25.47 2.78
C PRO A 25 -6.97 -24.30 2.94
N VAL A 26 -6.91 -23.65 4.10
CA VAL A 26 -6.13 -22.42 4.31
C VAL A 26 -4.62 -22.62 4.12
N GLU A 27 -4.08 -23.80 4.46
CA GLU A 27 -2.68 -24.15 4.17
C GLU A 27 -2.41 -24.23 2.66
N GLN A 28 -3.35 -24.81 1.91
CA GLN A 28 -3.26 -24.89 0.47
C GLN A 28 -3.32 -23.49 -0.16
N PHE A 29 -4.24 -22.64 0.29
CA PHE A 29 -4.33 -21.27 -0.20
C PHE A 29 -3.03 -20.50 0.04
N TYR A 30 -2.39 -20.68 1.18
CA TYR A 30 -1.07 -20.11 1.45
C TYR A 30 -0.03 -20.60 0.45
N ARG A 31 0.10 -21.92 0.25
CA ARG A 31 1.04 -22.50 -0.72
C ARG A 31 0.80 -21.99 -2.14
N ASP A 32 -0.44 -21.97 -2.58
CA ASP A 32 -0.81 -21.58 -3.94
C ASP A 32 -0.54 -20.08 -4.16
N ASN A 33 -0.81 -19.23 -3.16
CA ASN A 33 -0.51 -17.79 -3.23
C ASN A 33 0.98 -17.46 -3.10
N ARG A 34 1.81 -18.37 -2.61
CA ARG A 34 3.25 -18.11 -2.41
C ARG A 34 3.99 -17.83 -3.72
N LEU A 35 3.47 -18.34 -4.84
CA LEU A 35 4.02 -18.09 -6.18
C LEU A 35 3.76 -16.66 -6.67
N ASN A 36 2.67 -16.02 -6.22
CA ASN A 36 2.22 -14.70 -6.70
C ASN A 36 3.24 -13.56 -6.53
N PRO A 37 4.01 -13.46 -5.44
CA PRO A 37 5.09 -12.46 -5.33
C PRO A 37 6.38 -12.81 -6.11
N ILE A 38 6.46 -13.97 -6.77
CA ILE A 38 7.66 -14.45 -7.47
C ILE A 38 7.47 -14.44 -9.00
N HIS A 39 6.39 -15.08 -9.49
CA HIS A 39 6.17 -15.20 -10.93
C HIS A 39 5.79 -13.87 -11.56
N GLU A 40 6.09 -13.70 -12.85
CA GLU A 40 5.78 -12.48 -13.64
C GLU A 40 6.42 -11.18 -13.11
N GLY A 41 7.54 -11.32 -12.40
CA GLY A 41 8.31 -10.22 -11.83
C GLY A 41 8.19 -10.21 -10.32
N THR A 42 9.33 -10.36 -9.65
CA THR A 42 9.38 -10.38 -8.18
C THR A 42 8.92 -9.03 -7.61
N VAL A 43 8.48 -9.02 -6.35
CA VAL A 43 8.07 -7.77 -5.67
C VAL A 43 9.14 -6.68 -5.78
N GLY A 44 10.42 -7.03 -5.67
CA GLY A 44 11.52 -6.08 -5.85
C GLY A 44 11.56 -5.48 -7.26
N ILE A 45 11.39 -6.31 -8.31
CA ILE A 45 11.30 -5.82 -9.70
C ILE A 45 10.07 -4.93 -9.89
N GLN A 46 8.93 -5.25 -9.28
CA GLN A 46 7.73 -4.42 -9.34
C GLN A 46 7.94 -3.08 -8.62
N GLY A 47 8.67 -3.06 -7.50
CA GLY A 47 9.05 -1.83 -6.80
C GLY A 47 9.94 -0.94 -7.65
N LEU A 48 10.98 -1.54 -8.24
CA LEU A 48 11.88 -0.85 -9.18
C LEU A 48 11.12 -0.32 -10.41
N ASP A 49 10.17 -1.08 -10.96
CA ASP A 49 9.35 -0.62 -12.08
C ASP A 49 8.48 0.58 -11.68
N LEU A 50 7.77 0.49 -10.55
CA LEU A 50 6.89 1.55 -10.09
C LEU A 50 7.68 2.85 -9.86
N LEU A 51 8.68 2.82 -8.97
CA LEU A 51 9.44 4.01 -8.58
C LEU A 51 10.38 4.50 -9.69
N GLY A 52 11.02 3.56 -10.39
CA GLY A 52 12.02 3.82 -11.42
C GLY A 52 11.45 4.25 -12.77
N ARG A 53 10.24 3.81 -13.11
CA ARG A 53 9.66 4.05 -14.45
C ARG A 53 8.26 4.64 -14.40
N LYS A 54 7.33 4.06 -13.64
CA LYS A 54 5.90 4.42 -13.77
C LYS A 54 5.56 5.78 -13.17
N VAL A 55 6.08 6.09 -11.98
CA VAL A 55 5.74 7.35 -11.28
C VAL A 55 6.43 8.58 -11.86
N VAL A 56 7.45 8.39 -12.70
CA VAL A 56 8.16 9.47 -13.41
C VAL A 56 7.86 9.52 -14.91
N ALA A 57 7.16 8.51 -15.45
CA ALA A 57 6.80 8.46 -16.86
C ALA A 57 6.00 9.72 -17.27
N GLY A 58 6.32 10.28 -18.43
CA GLY A 58 5.65 11.48 -18.95
C GLY A 58 5.79 12.70 -18.04
N GLY A 59 6.85 12.78 -17.23
CA GLY A 59 7.01 13.86 -16.25
C GLY A 59 6.18 13.67 -14.97
N GLY A 60 5.80 12.43 -14.66
CA GLY A 60 5.00 12.09 -13.48
C GLY A 60 3.49 12.19 -13.68
N GLU A 61 3.04 12.23 -14.93
CA GLU A 61 1.64 12.39 -15.30
C GLU A 61 0.73 11.33 -14.65
N GLY A 62 1.17 10.06 -14.59
CA GLY A 62 0.40 9.00 -13.97
C GLY A 62 0.16 9.22 -12.47
N LEU A 63 1.17 9.70 -11.75
CA LEU A 63 1.06 10.02 -10.33
C LEU A 63 0.16 11.24 -10.10
N ARG A 64 0.25 12.25 -10.97
CA ARG A 64 -0.63 13.44 -10.94
C ARG A 64 -2.09 13.05 -11.14
N VAL A 65 -2.40 12.25 -12.16
CA VAL A 65 -3.77 11.77 -12.43
C VAL A 65 -4.31 10.96 -11.25
N LEU A 66 -3.48 10.09 -10.65
CA LEU A 66 -3.88 9.33 -9.46
C LEU A 66 -4.21 10.27 -8.29
N ALA A 67 -3.35 11.25 -8.00
CA ALA A 67 -3.58 12.22 -6.93
C ALA A 67 -4.87 13.03 -7.15
N GLU A 68 -5.09 13.52 -8.37
CA GLU A 68 -6.32 14.25 -8.73
C GLU A 68 -7.57 13.38 -8.58
N THR A 69 -7.48 12.11 -8.96
CA THR A 69 -8.60 11.15 -8.80
C THR A 69 -8.91 10.94 -7.32
N ILE A 70 -7.88 10.75 -6.49
CA ILE A 70 -8.03 10.60 -5.03
C ILE A 70 -8.65 11.86 -4.43
N THR A 71 -8.14 13.05 -4.78
CA THR A 71 -8.67 14.32 -4.27
C THR A 71 -10.12 14.58 -4.69
N ALA A 72 -10.52 14.15 -5.89
CA ALA A 72 -11.92 14.21 -6.30
C ALA A 72 -12.82 13.33 -5.43
N THR A 73 -12.33 12.17 -4.99
CA THR A 73 -13.04 11.30 -4.05
C THR A 73 -13.11 11.90 -2.65
N THR A 74 -11.99 12.38 -2.11
CA THR A 74 -11.94 12.94 -0.75
C THR A 74 -12.82 14.18 -0.63
N ALA A 75 -12.91 15.00 -1.68
CA ALA A 75 -13.83 16.14 -1.74
C ALA A 75 -15.30 15.72 -1.58
N ARG A 76 -15.71 14.56 -2.10
CA ARG A 76 -17.07 14.02 -1.93
C ARG A 76 -17.37 13.60 -0.49
N ALA A 77 -16.35 13.37 0.34
CA ALA A 77 -16.52 13.05 1.75
C ALA A 77 -16.80 14.29 2.62
N ALA A 78 -16.69 15.51 2.07
CA ALA A 78 -16.99 16.73 2.79
C ALA A 78 -18.41 16.71 3.38
N GLY A 79 -18.53 17.01 4.66
CA GLY A 79 -19.82 16.99 5.39
C GLY A 79 -20.32 15.60 5.79
N THR A 80 -19.60 14.52 5.45
CA THR A 80 -19.90 13.16 5.91
C THR A 80 -19.10 12.79 7.16
N GLU A 81 -19.45 11.68 7.83
CA GLU A 81 -18.66 11.13 8.94
C GLU A 81 -17.22 10.73 8.51
N TRP A 82 -16.97 10.59 7.21
CA TRP A 82 -15.70 10.15 6.64
C TRP A 82 -14.73 11.30 6.33
N ALA A 83 -15.13 12.55 6.55
CA ALA A 83 -14.32 13.73 6.22
C ALA A 83 -12.92 13.72 6.88
N GLY A 84 -12.82 13.23 8.12
CA GLY A 84 -11.52 13.10 8.81
C GLY A 84 -10.58 12.13 8.10
N PHE A 85 -11.08 10.94 7.75
CA PHE A 85 -10.29 9.95 7.00
C PHE A 85 -9.98 10.40 5.57
N ALA A 86 -10.86 11.18 4.95
CA ALA A 86 -10.59 11.77 3.65
C ALA A 86 -9.39 12.74 3.70
N ALA A 87 -9.31 13.57 4.74
CA ALA A 87 -8.17 14.46 4.95
C ALA A 87 -6.85 13.68 5.21
N GLU A 88 -6.92 12.56 5.94
CA GLU A 88 -5.76 11.68 6.15
C GLU A 88 -5.27 11.04 4.83
N VAL A 89 -6.18 10.64 3.96
CA VAL A 89 -5.85 10.11 2.62
C VAL A 89 -5.23 11.18 1.73
N ASP A 90 -5.77 12.41 1.73
CA ASP A 90 -5.18 13.55 1.00
C ASP A 90 -3.76 13.86 1.49
N ALA A 91 -3.55 13.85 2.82
CA ALA A 91 -2.22 14.05 3.39
C ALA A 91 -1.25 12.94 2.97
N ALA A 92 -1.71 11.68 2.96
CA ALA A 92 -0.88 10.55 2.58
C ALA A 92 -0.49 10.57 1.10
N VAL A 93 -1.40 10.93 0.19
CA VAL A 93 -1.08 11.05 -1.25
C VAL A 93 -0.18 12.25 -1.53
N ALA A 94 -0.38 13.38 -0.85
CA ALA A 94 0.52 14.53 -0.93
C ALA A 94 1.94 14.13 -0.49
N ARG A 95 2.05 13.40 0.63
CA ARG A 95 3.33 12.88 1.13
C ARG A 95 4.01 11.94 0.15
N VAL A 96 3.26 11.07 -0.54
CA VAL A 96 3.81 10.23 -1.63
C VAL A 96 4.41 11.11 -2.73
N GLY A 97 3.73 12.17 -3.16
CA GLY A 97 4.25 13.11 -4.15
C GLY A 97 5.55 13.79 -3.72
N GLU A 98 5.59 14.32 -2.50
CA GLU A 98 6.78 14.95 -1.90
C GLU A 98 7.98 13.99 -1.83
N VAL A 99 7.75 12.78 -1.32
CA VAL A 99 8.79 11.74 -1.19
C VAL A 99 9.31 11.32 -2.55
N THR A 100 8.42 11.15 -3.54
CA THR A 100 8.80 10.83 -4.92
C THR A 100 9.69 11.92 -5.50
N ALA A 101 9.33 13.19 -5.32
CA ALA A 101 10.13 14.32 -5.79
C ALA A 101 11.49 14.39 -5.09
N ALA A 102 11.54 14.18 -3.76
CA ALA A 102 12.79 14.18 -2.99
C ALA A 102 13.74 13.05 -3.42
N LEU A 103 13.21 11.84 -3.62
CA LEU A 103 13.97 10.67 -4.08
C LEU A 103 14.64 10.92 -5.44
N TRP A 104 13.95 11.58 -6.36
CA TRP A 104 14.47 11.87 -7.70
C TRP A 104 15.31 13.16 -7.77
N ALA A 105 15.13 14.08 -6.83
CA ALA A 105 15.99 15.27 -6.69
C ALA A 105 17.42 14.93 -6.25
N SER A 106 17.66 13.72 -5.72
CA SER A 106 19.01 13.24 -5.38
C SER A 106 19.94 13.19 -6.60
N GLY A 107 19.40 12.97 -7.80
CA GLY A 107 20.16 12.76 -9.03
C GLY A 107 20.93 11.43 -9.09
N ASP A 108 20.79 10.57 -8.07
CA ASP A 108 21.49 9.29 -7.95
C ASP A 108 20.47 8.14 -8.02
N PRO A 109 20.35 7.46 -9.19
CA PRO A 109 19.41 6.36 -9.37
C PRO A 109 19.58 5.20 -8.39
N ASP A 110 20.81 4.94 -7.92
CA ASP A 110 21.05 3.84 -6.98
C ASP A 110 20.41 4.18 -5.63
N VAL A 111 20.57 5.42 -5.16
CA VAL A 111 19.91 5.94 -3.94
C VAL A 111 18.40 5.96 -4.08
N THR A 112 17.90 6.48 -5.20
CA THR A 112 16.47 6.55 -5.49
C THR A 112 15.82 5.17 -5.38
N LEU A 113 16.50 4.13 -5.89
CA LEU A 113 15.92 2.80 -6.05
C LEU A 113 16.26 1.81 -4.93
N ALA A 114 17.18 2.16 -4.03
CA ALA A 114 17.64 1.31 -2.91
C ALA A 114 16.50 0.74 -2.06
N ASN A 115 15.43 1.51 -1.87
CA ASN A 115 14.29 1.16 -1.04
C ASN A 115 12.97 1.08 -1.84
N ALA A 116 13.04 0.81 -3.15
CA ALA A 116 11.88 0.85 -4.04
C ALA A 116 10.73 -0.10 -3.64
N THR A 117 11.04 -1.23 -2.99
CA THR A 117 10.00 -2.12 -2.44
C THR A 117 9.20 -1.43 -1.35
N VAL A 118 9.84 -0.70 -0.42
CA VAL A 118 9.16 0.04 0.66
C VAL A 118 8.22 1.09 0.06
N TYR A 119 8.66 1.76 -1.02
CA TYR A 119 7.83 2.71 -1.76
C TYR A 119 6.58 2.05 -2.34
N LEU A 120 6.73 0.89 -2.99
CA LEU A 120 5.61 0.12 -3.53
C LEU A 120 4.58 -0.25 -2.45
N GLU A 121 5.05 -0.67 -1.27
CA GLU A 121 4.15 -1.00 -0.16
C GLU A 121 3.39 0.21 0.35
N ALA A 122 4.09 1.32 0.60
CA ALA A 122 3.50 2.54 1.12
C ALA A 122 2.43 3.08 0.16
N VAL A 123 2.76 3.23 -1.13
CA VAL A 123 1.82 3.69 -2.15
C VAL A 123 0.62 2.74 -2.28
N GLY A 124 0.86 1.43 -2.21
CA GLY A 124 -0.20 0.43 -2.24
C GLY A 124 -1.23 0.62 -1.11
N HIS A 125 -0.79 0.90 0.12
CA HIS A 125 -1.70 1.16 1.23
C HIS A 125 -2.48 2.46 1.07
N VAL A 126 -1.83 3.53 0.60
CA VAL A 126 -2.52 4.79 0.31
C VAL A 126 -3.65 4.58 -0.71
N VAL A 127 -3.39 3.81 -1.77
CA VAL A 127 -4.40 3.47 -2.78
C VAL A 127 -5.54 2.64 -2.17
N VAL A 128 -5.24 1.63 -1.35
CA VAL A 128 -6.29 0.80 -0.72
C VAL A 128 -7.12 1.59 0.30
N ALA A 129 -6.50 2.51 1.04
CA ALA A 129 -7.21 3.44 1.93
C ALA A 129 -8.23 4.30 1.16
N TRP A 130 -7.81 4.84 0.02
CA TRP A 130 -8.70 5.55 -0.90
C TRP A 130 -9.83 4.66 -1.44
N LEU A 131 -9.54 3.42 -1.85
CA LEU A 131 -10.57 2.50 -2.34
C LEU A 131 -11.61 2.14 -1.25
N TRP A 132 -11.21 2.06 0.01
CA TRP A 132 -12.14 1.91 1.12
C TRP A 132 -13.01 3.15 1.32
N LEU A 133 -12.45 4.35 1.13
CA LEU A 133 -13.20 5.60 1.15
C LEU A 133 -14.26 5.63 0.03
N GLU A 134 -13.90 5.24 -1.20
CA GLU A 134 -14.87 5.10 -2.30
C GLU A 134 -16.02 4.17 -1.93
N GLN A 135 -15.72 3.01 -1.32
CA GLN A 135 -16.75 2.03 -0.96
C GLN A 135 -17.74 2.57 0.09
N VAL A 136 -17.26 3.30 1.10
CA VAL A 136 -18.17 3.85 2.13
C VAL A 136 -18.96 5.05 1.63
N LEU A 137 -18.40 5.86 0.74
CA LEU A 137 -19.14 6.93 0.07
C LEU A 137 -20.21 6.37 -0.87
N ALA A 138 -19.91 5.29 -1.59
CA ALA A 138 -20.90 4.59 -2.40
C ALA A 138 -21.99 3.89 -1.57
N ALA A 139 -21.65 3.41 -0.37
CA ALA A 139 -22.63 2.83 0.56
C ALA A 139 -23.60 3.89 1.09
N GLY A 140 -23.15 5.13 1.33
CA GLY A 140 -23.97 6.20 1.89
C GLY A 140 -24.75 5.75 3.13
N ASP A 141 -26.06 6.05 3.13
CA ASP A 141 -26.98 5.72 4.22
C ASP A 141 -27.53 4.28 4.17
N ALA A 142 -27.03 3.42 3.27
CA ALA A 142 -27.51 2.05 3.17
C ALA A 142 -27.28 1.26 4.47
N THR A 143 -28.28 0.47 4.85
CA THR A 143 -28.36 -0.25 6.13
C THR A 143 -28.28 -1.77 5.93
N GLY A 144 -27.99 -2.50 7.01
CA GLY A 144 -27.80 -3.95 7.01
C GLY A 144 -26.35 -4.38 7.20
N ASP A 145 -26.16 -5.67 7.54
CA ASP A 145 -24.88 -6.23 7.99
C ASP A 145 -23.76 -6.05 6.98
N PHE A 146 -24.05 -6.18 5.68
CA PHE A 146 -23.07 -5.97 4.62
C PHE A 146 -22.48 -4.55 4.64
N TYR A 147 -23.33 -3.52 4.69
CA TYR A 147 -22.89 -2.13 4.69
C TYR A 147 -22.26 -1.73 6.03
N ALA A 148 -22.75 -2.28 7.15
CA ALA A 148 -22.09 -2.14 8.45
C ALA A 148 -20.67 -2.71 8.43
N GLY A 149 -20.48 -3.89 7.83
CA GLY A 149 -19.18 -4.52 7.61
C GLY A 149 -18.24 -3.69 6.74
N LYS A 150 -18.74 -3.11 5.63
CA LYS A 150 -17.95 -2.18 4.78
C LYS A 150 -17.45 -0.96 5.56
N ARG A 151 -18.31 -0.33 6.35
CA ARG A 151 -17.93 0.80 7.22
C ARG A 151 -16.92 0.38 8.29
N ALA A 152 -17.09 -0.79 8.90
CA ALA A 152 -16.13 -1.30 9.89
C ALA A 152 -14.75 -1.59 9.26
N ALA A 153 -14.71 -2.24 8.10
CA ALA A 153 -13.48 -2.53 7.39
C ALA A 153 -12.74 -1.26 6.93
N ALA A 154 -13.47 -0.26 6.44
CA ALA A 154 -12.89 1.04 6.10
C ALA A 154 -12.26 1.72 7.33
N ARG A 155 -12.96 1.75 8.47
CA ARG A 155 -12.40 2.30 9.72
C ARG A 155 -11.16 1.54 10.17
N TYR A 156 -11.15 0.21 10.04
CA TYR A 156 -9.98 -0.59 10.35
C TYR A 156 -8.80 -0.19 9.46
N PHE A 157 -9.01 -0.14 8.14
CA PHE A 157 -7.92 0.20 7.23
C PHE A 157 -7.36 1.60 7.50
N GLN A 158 -8.23 2.60 7.71
CA GLN A 158 -7.80 3.96 8.01
C GLN A 158 -7.07 4.09 9.35
N ARG A 159 -7.48 3.35 10.38
CA ARG A 159 -6.88 3.48 11.73
C ARG A 159 -5.68 2.56 11.98
N TYR A 160 -5.59 1.43 11.29
CA TYR A 160 -4.59 0.38 11.58
C TYR A 160 -3.58 0.19 10.45
N GLU A 161 -3.99 0.39 9.21
CA GLU A 161 -3.17 0.07 8.03
C GLU A 161 -2.56 1.33 7.41
N LEU A 162 -3.35 2.38 7.15
CA LEU A 162 -2.83 3.65 6.60
C LEU A 162 -1.69 4.26 7.44
N PRO A 163 -1.73 4.30 8.79
CA PRO A 163 -0.65 4.91 9.57
C PRO A 163 0.70 4.20 9.42
N ARG A 164 0.73 2.94 8.96
CA ARG A 164 1.98 2.21 8.72
C ARG A 164 2.81 2.82 7.60
N THR A 165 2.20 3.60 6.70
CA THR A 165 2.92 4.26 5.61
C THR A 165 3.79 5.41 6.10
N GLY A 166 3.51 6.00 7.26
CA GLY A 166 4.27 7.16 7.79
C GLY A 166 5.76 6.84 7.94
N PRO A 167 6.15 5.88 8.80
CA PRO A 167 7.55 5.49 8.96
C PRO A 167 8.21 4.99 7.67
N GLN A 168 7.45 4.34 6.78
CA GLN A 168 7.95 3.91 5.47
C GLN A 168 8.32 5.11 4.58
N LEU A 169 7.45 6.12 4.52
CA LEU A 169 7.67 7.35 3.77
C LEU A 169 8.79 8.20 4.38
N ASP A 170 8.97 8.16 5.70
CA ASP A 170 10.07 8.84 6.38
C ASP A 170 11.44 8.19 6.08
N LEU A 171 11.51 6.85 6.06
CA LEU A 171 12.71 6.13 5.60
C LEU A 171 13.07 6.49 4.15
N LEU A 172 12.07 6.61 3.28
CA LEU A 172 12.28 6.99 1.89
C LEU A 172 12.74 8.45 1.76
N ALA A 173 12.14 9.35 2.55
CA ALA A 173 12.52 10.77 2.56
C ALA A 173 13.93 11.01 3.09
N SER A 174 14.46 10.14 3.96
CA SER A 174 15.83 10.25 4.45
C SER A 174 16.89 9.82 3.43
N LEU A 175 16.50 9.35 2.25
CA LEU A 175 17.40 8.82 1.21
C LEU A 175 18.33 7.73 1.77
N ASP A 176 17.78 6.85 2.62
CA ASP A 176 18.58 5.88 3.38
C ASP A 176 19.43 4.99 2.46
N ARG A 177 20.72 4.87 2.79
CA ARG A 177 21.73 4.16 2.00
C ARG A 177 22.16 2.84 2.63
N THR A 178 21.52 2.40 3.71
CA THR A 178 21.97 1.24 4.51
C THR A 178 22.16 -0.01 3.64
N THR A 179 21.24 -0.28 2.71
CA THR A 179 21.31 -1.44 1.82
C THR A 179 22.34 -1.28 0.69
N LEU A 180 22.66 -0.04 0.28
CA LEU A 180 23.68 0.24 -0.74
C LEU A 180 25.09 0.18 -0.18
N GLU A 181 25.27 0.59 1.08
CA GLU A 181 26.57 0.64 1.74
C GLU A 181 26.98 -0.71 2.34
N ALA A 182 26.06 -1.68 2.35
CA ALA A 182 26.31 -3.04 2.80
C ALA A 182 27.32 -3.74 1.88
N GLN A 183 28.41 -4.25 2.45
CA GLN A 183 29.45 -4.94 1.66
C GLN A 183 29.17 -6.46 1.59
N PRO A 184 29.41 -7.10 0.44
CA PRO A 184 29.21 -8.55 0.30
C PRO A 184 29.97 -9.40 1.32
N GLY A 185 31.15 -8.95 1.78
CA GLY A 185 31.96 -9.67 2.76
C GLY A 185 31.43 -9.63 4.20
N TRP A 186 30.34 -8.92 4.48
CA TRP A 186 29.73 -8.86 5.81
C TRP A 186 28.68 -9.97 6.05
N PHE A 187 28.26 -10.70 5.01
CA PHE A 187 27.18 -11.71 5.04
C PHE A 187 27.63 -13.09 4.55
#